data_AF-A0A973FJR7-F1
#
_entry.id   AF-A0A973FJR7-F1
#
_cell.length_a   1.000
_cell.length_b   1.000
_cell.length_c   1.000
_cell.angle_alpha   90.00
_cell.angle_beta   90.00
_cell.angle_gamma   90.00
#
_symmetry.space_group_name_H-M   'P 1'
#
loop_
_entity.id
_entity.type
_entity.pdbx_description
1 polymer ?
#
loop_
_entity_poly.entity_id
_entity_poly.type
_entity_poly.pdbx_seq_one_letter_code
_entity_poly.pdbx_strand_id
1 'polypeptide(L)'
;MDFILNYIDFVLHIDRHLDVLIQTYGTWVYLILFAIIFCETGLVVTPFLPGDSLLFVTGTVAARGSLDLQTTLILLISAAIIGDNVNYWIGRFVGQKIVERKWVKQEYLDRTHHFYEKYGGKTIFIGKFLPIIRTFAPFVAGIAKMTYPKFLAFNISGAITWM
;
A
#
# COMPACT_ATOMS: atom_id res chain seq x y z
N MET A 1 26.22 -8.20 11.89
CA MET A 1 25.79 -7.14 10.94
C MET A 1 25.33 -7.75 9.61
N ASP A 2 25.73 -8.99 9.32
CA ASP A 2 25.41 -9.76 8.10
C ASP A 2 23.98 -10.30 8.04
N PHE A 3 23.35 -10.61 9.17
CA PHE A 3 21.96 -11.10 9.19
C PHE A 3 20.95 -10.05 8.73
N ILE A 4 21.13 -8.79 9.12
CA ILE A 4 20.21 -7.70 8.73
C ILE A 4 20.36 -7.40 7.24
N LEU A 5 21.59 -7.39 6.73
CA LEU A 5 21.86 -7.18 5.30
C LEU A 5 21.36 -8.35 4.45
N ASN A 6 21.51 -9.61 4.90
CA ASN A 6 20.92 -10.76 4.22
C ASN A 6 19.38 -10.75 4.22
N TYR A 7 18.73 -10.33 5.31
CA TYR A 7 17.27 -10.18 5.33
C TYR A 7 16.80 -9.05 4.42
N ILE A 8 17.53 -7.94 4.35
CA ILE A 8 17.24 -6.83 3.43
C ILE A 8 17.45 -7.26 1.98
N ASP A 9 18.53 -8.00 1.68
CA ASP A 9 18.81 -8.52 0.33
C ASP A 9 17.80 -9.59 -0.09
N PHE A 10 17.39 -10.47 0.83
CA PHE A 10 16.32 -11.45 0.61
C PHE A 10 14.97 -10.77 0.35
N VAL A 11 14.63 -9.72 1.11
CA VAL A 11 13.39 -8.94 0.91
C VAL A 11 13.45 -8.13 -0.39
N LEU A 12 14.63 -7.68 -0.81
CA LEU A 12 14.84 -6.96 -2.06
C LEU A 12 14.83 -7.85 -3.30
N HIS A 13 15.26 -9.12 -3.17
CA HIS A 13 15.26 -10.11 -4.25
C HIS A 13 14.13 -11.15 -4.11
N ILE A 14 13.06 -10.79 -3.41
CA ILE A 14 11.88 -11.65 -3.20
C ILE A 14 11.25 -12.07 -4.55
N ASP A 15 11.41 -11.27 -5.61
CA ASP A 15 10.99 -11.57 -6.98
C ASP A 15 11.66 -12.85 -7.53
N ARG A 16 12.93 -13.11 -7.17
CA ARG A 16 13.65 -14.33 -7.60
C ARG A 16 13.33 -15.55 -6.75
N HIS A 17 12.98 -15.34 -5.48
CA HIS A 17 12.58 -16.41 -4.58
C HIS A 17 11.10 -16.77 -4.73
N LEU A 18 10.31 -15.90 -5.37
CA LEU A 18 8.88 -16.13 -5.63
C LEU A 18 8.63 -17.40 -6.43
N ASP A 19 9.37 -17.66 -7.51
CA ASP A 19 9.20 -18.89 -8.31
C ASP A 19 9.41 -20.15 -7.46
N VAL A 20 10.41 -20.13 -6.56
CA VAL A 20 10.70 -21.23 -5.63
C VAL A 20 9.62 -21.35 -4.54
N LEU A 21 9.13 -20.21 -4.04
CA LEU A 21 8.03 -20.15 -3.08
C LEU A 21 6.74 -20.69 -3.71
N ILE A 22 6.42 -20.35 -4.95
CA ILE A 22 5.23 -20.83 -5.66
C ILE A 22 5.27 -22.35 -5.86
N GLN A 23 6.42 -22.89 -6.26
CA GLN A 23 6.58 -24.34 -6.42
C GLN A 23 6.55 -25.10 -5.09
N THR A 24 6.98 -24.49 -3.98
CA THR A 24 7.08 -25.16 -2.67
C THR A 24 5.81 -25.01 -1.81
N TYR A 25 5.13 -23.85 -1.90
CA TYR A 25 4.07 -23.47 -0.96
C TYR A 25 2.66 -23.51 -1.55
N GLY A 26 2.49 -23.65 -2.88
CA GLY A 26 1.18 -23.78 -3.52
C GLY A 26 0.19 -22.70 -3.07
N THR A 27 -0.89 -23.08 -2.38
CA THR A 27 -1.92 -22.16 -1.86
C THR A 27 -1.40 -21.14 -0.82
N TRP A 28 -0.31 -21.43 -0.11
CA TRP A 28 0.23 -20.49 0.88
C TRP A 28 0.88 -19.26 0.24
N VAL A 29 1.22 -19.30 -1.05
CA VAL A 29 1.71 -18.12 -1.77
C VAL A 29 0.70 -16.98 -1.77
N TYR A 30 -0.60 -17.26 -1.82
CA TYR A 30 -1.63 -16.23 -1.74
C TYR A 30 -1.47 -15.40 -0.45
N LEU A 31 -1.26 -16.05 0.70
CA LEU A 31 -1.04 -15.36 1.96
C LEU A 31 0.26 -14.56 2.00
N ILE A 32 1.33 -15.09 1.40
CA ILE A 32 2.62 -14.41 1.35
C ILE A 32 2.50 -13.14 0.49
N LEU A 33 1.88 -13.25 -0.68
CA LEU A 33 1.63 -12.11 -1.57
C LEU A 33 0.74 -11.06 -0.90
N PHE A 34 -0.33 -11.50 -0.22
CA PHE A 34 -1.18 -10.63 0.57
C PHE A 34 -0.35 -9.87 1.60
N ALA A 35 0.46 -10.57 2.41
CA ALA A 35 1.25 -9.97 3.47
C ALA A 35 2.26 -8.95 2.91
N ILE A 36 2.88 -9.23 1.77
CA ILE A 36 3.85 -8.32 1.16
C ILE A 36 3.18 -7.03 0.68
N ILE A 37 2.13 -7.12 -0.15
CA ILE A 37 1.41 -5.94 -0.65
C ILE A 37 0.78 -5.16 0.51
N PHE A 38 0.24 -5.87 1.51
CA PHE A 38 -0.29 -5.26 2.73
C PHE A 38 0.80 -4.50 3.49
N CYS A 39 1.98 -5.09 3.69
CA CYS A 39 3.09 -4.42 4.36
C CYS A 39 3.56 -3.20 3.57
N GLU A 40 3.71 -3.32 2.26
CA GLU A 40 4.18 -2.23 1.40
C GLU A 40 3.23 -1.02 1.37
N THR A 41 1.91 -1.27 1.26
CA THR A 41 0.89 -0.22 1.23
C THR A 41 0.49 0.28 2.63
N GLY A 42 0.53 -0.60 3.61
CA GLY A 42 0.14 -0.34 5.00
C GLY A 42 1.22 0.31 5.86
N LEU A 43 2.50 0.04 5.59
CA LEU A 43 3.63 0.60 6.34
C LEU A 43 4.29 1.74 5.55
N VAL A 44 4.15 2.96 6.08
CA VAL A 44 4.79 4.18 5.53
C VAL A 44 6.32 4.05 5.40
N VAL A 45 6.94 3.18 6.20
CA VAL A 45 8.39 3.02 6.29
C VAL A 45 8.95 2.07 5.23
N THR A 46 8.11 1.32 4.51
CA THR A 46 8.55 0.29 3.55
C THR A 46 8.19 0.57 2.08
N PRO A 47 8.35 1.80 1.53
CA PRO A 47 8.12 2.06 0.11
C PRO A 47 9.18 1.40 -0.80
N PHE A 48 10.19 0.76 -0.22
CA PHE A 48 11.29 0.13 -0.94
C PHE A 48 11.06 -1.36 -1.21
N LEU A 49 9.95 -1.94 -0.76
CA LEU A 49 9.61 -3.32 -1.11
C LEU A 49 9.22 -3.39 -2.61
N PRO A 50 9.68 -4.40 -3.36
CA PRO A 50 9.44 -4.52 -4.80
C PRO A 50 8.03 -5.07 -5.11
N GLY A 51 6.99 -4.35 -4.70
CA GLY A 51 5.59 -4.72 -4.94
C GLY A 51 5.21 -4.87 -6.39
N ASP A 52 5.53 -3.86 -7.21
CA ASP A 52 5.17 -3.87 -8.63
C ASP A 52 5.82 -5.07 -9.36
N SER A 53 7.07 -5.37 -9.04
CA SER A 53 7.77 -6.55 -9.59
C SER A 53 7.10 -7.86 -9.16
N LEU A 54 6.70 -7.98 -7.89
CA LEU A 54 5.95 -9.12 -7.38
C LEU A 54 4.62 -9.31 -8.11
N LEU A 55 3.90 -8.21 -8.40
CA LEU A 55 2.66 -8.25 -9.17
C LEU A 55 2.88 -8.77 -10.59
N PHE A 56 3.93 -8.31 -11.26
CA PHE A 56 4.31 -8.79 -12.59
C PHE A 56 4.66 -10.28 -12.60
N VAL A 57 5.46 -10.75 -11.64
CA VAL A 57 5.85 -12.17 -11.53
C VAL A 57 4.62 -13.01 -11.21
N THR A 58 3.80 -12.59 -10.25
CA THR A 58 2.57 -13.29 -9.87
C THR A 58 1.61 -13.41 -11.05
N GLY A 59 1.40 -12.33 -11.82
CA GLY A 59 0.56 -12.34 -13.01
C GLY A 59 1.10 -13.28 -14.10
N THR A 60 2.41 -13.31 -14.29
CA THR A 60 3.08 -14.23 -15.24
C THR A 60 2.88 -15.69 -14.85
N VAL A 61 2.97 -16.00 -13.56
CA VAL A 61 2.78 -17.37 -13.05
C VAL A 61 1.31 -17.79 -13.04
N ALA A 62 0.38 -16.87 -12.74
CA ALA A 62 -1.04 -17.09 -12.91
C ALA A 62 -1.42 -17.38 -14.37
N ALA A 63 -0.81 -16.68 -15.33
CA ALA A 63 -1.01 -16.93 -16.76
C ALA A 63 -0.50 -18.31 -17.22
N ARG A 64 0.46 -18.92 -16.51
CA ARG A 64 0.94 -20.29 -16.76
C ARG A 64 0.00 -21.37 -16.20
N GLY A 65 -1.09 -20.99 -15.53
CA GLY A 65 -2.09 -21.91 -14.97
C GLY A 65 -1.73 -22.48 -13.59
N SER A 66 -0.65 -21.99 -12.96
CA SER A 66 -0.24 -22.44 -11.62
C SER A 66 -1.04 -21.78 -10.50
N LEU A 67 -1.71 -20.65 -10.78
CA LEU A 67 -2.55 -19.91 -9.83
C LEU A 67 -3.84 -19.46 -10.53
N ASP A 68 -4.95 -19.49 -9.80
CA ASP A 68 -6.19 -18.90 -10.30
C ASP A 68 -6.08 -17.37 -10.34
N LEU A 69 -6.18 -16.80 -11.54
CA LEU A 69 -5.99 -15.38 -11.78
C LEU A 69 -7.03 -14.53 -11.05
N GLN A 70 -8.30 -14.97 -11.05
CA GLN A 70 -9.39 -14.22 -10.41
C GLN A 70 -9.19 -14.15 -8.89
N THR A 71 -8.87 -15.27 -8.25
CA THR A 71 -8.59 -15.35 -6.82
C THR A 71 -7.38 -14.49 -6.45
N THR A 72 -6.31 -14.56 -7.24
CA THR A 72 -5.11 -13.74 -7.02
C THR A 72 -5.44 -12.26 -7.08
N LEU A 73 -6.17 -11.84 -8.11
CA LEU A 73 -6.50 -10.43 -8.34
C LEU A 73 -7.39 -9.86 -7.23
N ILE A 74 -8.45 -10.58 -6.84
CA ILE A 74 -9.34 -10.16 -5.72
C ILE A 74 -8.54 -10.05 -4.42
N LEU A 75 -7.68 -11.03 -4.16
CA LEU A 75 -6.89 -11.09 -2.95
C LEU A 75 -5.89 -9.93 -2.86
N LEU A 76 -5.18 -9.62 -3.95
CA LEU A 76 -4.22 -8.52 -3.99
C LEU A 76 -4.90 -7.14 -3.90
N ILE A 77 -6.04 -6.95 -4.59
CA ILE A 77 -6.85 -5.74 -4.46
C ILE A 77 -7.30 -5.56 -3.01
N SER A 78 -7.76 -6.63 -2.36
CA SER A 78 -8.16 -6.57 -0.95
C SER A 78 -6.99 -6.23 -0.03
N ALA A 79 -5.80 -6.79 -0.29
CA ALA A 79 -4.58 -6.48 0.46
C ALA A 79 -4.24 -4.99 0.37
N ALA A 80 -4.25 -4.43 -0.85
CA ALA A 80 -3.96 -3.02 -1.09
C ALA A 80 -4.99 -2.11 -0.40
N ILE A 81 -6.29 -2.40 -0.52
CA ILE A 81 -7.34 -1.59 0.11
C ILE A 81 -7.21 -1.61 1.63
N ILE A 82 -6.95 -2.78 2.23
CA ILE A 82 -6.82 -2.93 3.69
C ILE A 82 -5.53 -2.22 4.16
N GLY A 83 -4.41 -2.38 3.45
CA GLY A 83 -3.15 -1.70 3.76
C GLY A 83 -3.30 -0.18 3.74
N ASP A 84 -3.83 0.38 2.65
CA ASP A 84 -4.07 1.82 2.52
C ASP A 84 -5.00 2.36 3.63
N ASN A 85 -5.98 1.55 4.05
CA ASN A 85 -6.87 1.91 5.14
C ASN A 85 -6.13 1.98 6.49
N VAL A 86 -5.32 0.95 6.80
CA VAL A 86 -4.45 0.96 8.00
C VAL A 86 -3.55 2.20 7.98
N ASN A 87 -2.97 2.50 6.82
CA ASN A 87 -2.10 3.65 6.63
C ASN A 87 -2.82 5.00 6.84
N TYR A 88 -4.06 5.14 6.35
CA TYR A 88 -4.91 6.29 6.62
C TYR A 88 -5.19 6.47 8.12
N TRP A 89 -5.48 5.39 8.84
CA TRP A 89 -5.72 5.45 10.29
C TRP A 89 -4.47 5.83 11.08
N ILE A 90 -3.31 5.29 10.69
CA ILE A 90 -2.01 5.67 11.26
C ILE A 90 -1.79 7.17 11.04
N GLY A 91 -1.99 7.66 9.82
CA GLY A 91 -1.88 9.09 9.48
C GLY A 91 -2.82 9.96 10.30
N ARG A 92 -4.07 9.52 10.50
CA ARG A 92 -5.07 10.25 11.30
C ARG A 92 -4.67 10.35 12.77
N PHE A 93 -4.17 9.26 13.35
CA PHE A 93 -3.72 9.22 14.74
C PHE A 93 -2.45 10.08 14.95
N VAL A 94 -1.50 10.00 14.03
CA VAL A 94 -0.27 10.81 14.03
C VAL A 94 -0.62 12.29 13.86
N GLY A 95 -1.51 12.63 12.93
CA GLY A 95 -1.98 13.99 12.71
C GLY A 95 -2.60 14.61 13.95
N GLN A 96 -3.39 13.84 14.70
CA GLN A 96 -3.93 14.28 15.99
C GLN A 96 -2.82 14.55 17.03
N LYS A 97 -1.84 13.64 17.19
CA LYS A 97 -0.72 13.84 18.12
C LYS A 97 0.16 15.05 17.76
N ILE A 98 0.34 15.35 16.48
CA ILE A 98 1.09 16.52 16.02
C ILE A 98 0.40 17.83 16.44
N VAL A 99 -0.94 17.87 16.37
CA VAL A 99 -1.75 18.99 16.85
C VAL A 99 -1.62 19.13 18.37
N GLU A 100 -1.78 18.01 19.10
CA GLU A 100 -1.71 17.98 20.57
C GLU A 100 -0.35 18.44 21.09
N ARG A 101 0.75 18.06 20.42
CA ARG A 101 2.11 18.49 20.77
C ARG A 101 2.46 19.91 20.28
N LYS A 102 1.57 20.61 19.57
CA LYS A 102 1.81 21.94 18.94
C LYS A 102 3.03 21.99 18.01
N TRP A 103 3.39 20.86 17.37
CA TRP A 103 4.50 20.84 16.41
C TRP A 103 4.15 21.58 15.10
N VAL A 104 2.86 21.70 14.79
CA VAL A 104 2.34 22.38 13.59
C VAL A 104 1.19 23.31 13.99
N LYS A 105 1.12 24.50 13.38
CA LYS A 105 -0.02 25.42 13.60
C LYS A 105 -1.29 24.86 12.99
N GLN A 106 -2.40 24.98 13.72
CA GLN A 106 -3.72 24.49 13.30
C GLN A 106 -4.16 25.05 11.93
N GLU A 107 -3.80 26.31 11.63
CA GLU A 107 -4.08 26.95 10.34
C GLU A 107 -3.51 26.18 9.13
N TYR A 108 -2.32 25.60 9.24
CA TYR A 108 -1.76 24.77 8.15
C TYR A 108 -2.53 23.47 7.99
N LEU A 109 -2.96 22.87 9.09
CA LEU A 109 -3.75 21.63 9.05
C LEU A 109 -5.14 21.85 8.47
N ASP A 110 -5.81 22.95 8.81
CA ASP A 110 -7.10 23.32 8.23
C ASP A 110 -6.96 23.61 6.73
N ARG A 111 -5.87 24.27 6.32
CA ARG A 111 -5.58 24.50 4.90
C ARG A 111 -5.33 23.19 4.15
N THR A 112 -4.57 22.27 4.74
CA THR A 112 -4.35 20.94 4.15
C THR A 112 -5.65 20.11 4.14
N HIS A 113 -6.48 20.20 5.17
CA HIS A 113 -7.80 19.57 5.23
C HIS A 113 -8.69 20.05 4.09
N HIS A 114 -8.85 21.37 3.91
CA HIS A 114 -9.64 21.92 2.82
C HIS A 114 -9.10 21.54 1.44
N PHE A 115 -7.77 21.48 1.28
CA PHE A 115 -7.17 21.01 0.04
C PHE A 115 -7.50 19.53 -0.23
N TYR A 116 -7.33 18.65 0.76
CA TYR A 116 -7.64 17.22 0.62
C TYR A 116 -9.13 16.94 0.50
N GLU A 117 -9.99 17.72 1.14
CA GLU A 117 -11.44 17.56 1.05
C GLU A 117 -11.96 17.91 -0.37
N LYS A 118 -11.28 18.83 -1.07
CA LYS A 118 -11.62 19.26 -2.43
C LYS A 118 -10.88 18.48 -3.52
N TYR A 119 -9.61 18.16 -3.33
CA TYR A 119 -8.72 17.56 -4.34
C TYR A 119 -8.15 16.19 -3.96
N GLY A 120 -8.26 15.78 -2.69
CA GLY A 120 -7.62 14.58 -2.16
C GLY A 120 -8.06 13.30 -2.85
N GLY A 121 -9.30 13.22 -3.33
CA GLY A 121 -9.76 12.08 -4.11
C GLY A 121 -8.95 11.84 -5.40
N LYS A 122 -8.67 12.91 -6.15
CA LYS A 122 -7.81 12.85 -7.34
C LYS A 122 -6.36 12.54 -6.95
N THR A 123 -5.88 13.09 -5.84
CA THR A 123 -4.53 12.84 -5.33
C THR A 123 -4.32 11.37 -4.96
N ILE A 124 -5.28 10.73 -4.30
CA ILE A 124 -5.21 9.31 -3.95
C ILE A 124 -5.21 8.44 -5.21
N PHE A 125 -6.09 8.74 -6.16
CA PHE A 125 -6.19 7.99 -7.41
C PHE A 125 -4.91 8.10 -8.25
N ILE A 126 -4.43 9.32 -8.50
CA ILE A 126 -3.21 9.57 -9.28
C ILE A 126 -1.97 9.06 -8.54
N GLY A 127 -1.97 9.18 -7.21
CA GLY A 127 -0.86 8.76 -6.34
C GLY A 127 -0.53 7.28 -6.46
N LYS A 128 -1.51 6.41 -6.74
CA LYS A 128 -1.28 4.97 -6.91
C LYS A 128 -0.36 4.61 -8.07
N PHE A 129 -0.31 5.43 -9.12
CA PHE A 129 0.57 5.20 -10.28
C PHE A 129 2.02 5.64 -10.03
N LEU A 130 2.28 6.30 -8.89
CA LEU A 130 3.59 6.82 -8.53
C LEU A 130 4.09 6.07 -7.28
N PRO A 131 5.09 5.18 -7.40
CA PRO A 131 5.48 4.26 -6.32
C PRO A 131 5.77 4.92 -4.97
N ILE A 132 6.39 6.11 -4.98
CA ILE A 132 6.66 6.85 -3.76
C ILE A 132 5.37 7.48 -3.22
N ILE A 133 4.58 8.12 -4.08
CA ILE A 133 3.40 8.89 -3.65
C ILE A 133 2.29 7.95 -3.17
N ARG A 134 2.18 6.72 -3.69
CA ARG A 134 1.10 5.79 -3.31
C ARG A 134 1.10 5.45 -1.82
N THR A 135 2.26 5.35 -1.17
CA THR A 135 2.36 5.02 0.26
C THR A 135 2.19 6.26 1.14
N PHE A 136 2.53 7.45 0.63
CA PHE A 136 2.32 8.70 1.34
C PHE A 136 0.90 9.26 1.19
N ALA A 137 0.21 9.02 0.09
CA ALA A 137 -1.11 9.59 -0.18
C ALA A 137 -2.18 9.20 0.88
N PRO A 138 -2.33 7.91 1.26
CA PRO A 138 -3.25 7.50 2.33
C PRO A 138 -2.87 8.11 3.68
N PHE A 139 -1.57 8.11 3.99
CA PHE A 139 -1.03 8.68 5.22
C PHE A 139 -1.35 10.17 5.36
N VAL A 140 -1.05 10.96 4.32
CA VAL A 140 -1.30 12.41 4.32
C VAL A 140 -2.81 12.70 4.30
N ALA A 141 -3.61 11.91 3.59
CA ALA A 141 -5.07 12.00 3.65
C ALA A 141 -5.61 11.76 5.07
N GLY A 142 -4.98 10.84 5.82
CA GLY A 142 -5.24 10.60 7.24
C GLY A 142 -4.89 11.80 8.11
N ILE A 143 -3.68 12.35 7.97
CA ILE A 143 -3.23 13.55 8.72
C ILE A 143 -4.16 14.72 8.46
N ALA A 144 -4.55 14.91 7.20
CA ALA A 144 -5.46 15.97 6.78
C ALA A 144 -6.91 15.73 7.22
N LYS A 145 -7.23 14.62 7.90
CA LYS A 145 -8.58 14.23 8.34
C LYS A 145 -9.60 14.27 7.19
N MET A 146 -9.21 13.86 6.00
CA MET A 146 -10.12 13.78 4.85
C MET A 146 -11.32 12.89 5.17
N THR A 147 -12.51 13.22 4.68
CA THR A 147 -13.72 12.41 4.89
C THR A 147 -13.51 10.94 4.48
N TYR A 148 -13.54 10.04 5.47
CA TYR A 148 -13.23 8.61 5.30
C TYR A 148 -13.98 7.91 4.14
N PRO A 149 -15.32 8.05 3.96
CA PRO A 149 -16.00 7.40 2.85
C PRO A 149 -15.56 7.91 1.48
N LYS A 150 -15.16 9.19 1.36
CA LYS A 150 -14.55 9.70 0.12
C LYS A 150 -13.19 9.04 -0.12
N PHE A 151 -12.34 9.01 0.90
CA PHE A 151 -11.04 8.33 0.83
C PHE A 151 -11.21 6.88 0.36
N LEU A 152 -12.11 6.12 0.98
CA LEU A 152 -12.33 4.72 0.67
C LEU A 152 -12.82 4.52 -0.78
N ALA A 153 -13.77 5.34 -1.25
CA ALA A 153 -14.28 5.24 -2.62
C ALA A 153 -13.18 5.48 -3.68
N PHE A 154 -12.34 6.52 -3.49
CA PHE A 154 -11.21 6.80 -4.39
C PHE A 154 -10.08 5.79 -4.26
N ASN A 155 -9.87 5.25 -3.06
CA ASN A 155 -8.87 4.23 -2.84
C ASN A 155 -9.24 2.92 -3.53
N ILE A 156 -10.51 2.48 -3.43
CA ILE A 156 -11.01 1.29 -4.10
C ILE A 156 -10.92 1.45 -5.61
N SER A 157 -11.39 2.57 -6.17
CA SER A 157 -11.33 2.78 -7.63
C SER A 157 -9.90 2.84 -8.14
N GLY A 158 -9.00 3.49 -7.39
CA GLY A 158 -7.58 3.52 -7.72
C GLY A 158 -6.92 2.14 -7.59
N ALA A 159 -7.25 1.35 -6.57
CA ALA A 159 -6.71 0.01 -6.38
C ALA A 159 -7.14 -0.94 -7.52
N ILE A 160 -8.41 -0.86 -7.94
CA ILE A 160 -8.93 -1.65 -9.07
C ILE A 160 -8.28 -1.22 -10.39
N THR A 161 -8.01 0.07 -10.59
CA THR A 161 -7.42 0.56 -11.86
C THR A 161 -5.92 0.31 -11.94
N TRP A 162 -5.24 0.28 -10.79
CA TRP A 162 -3.81 0.00 -10.73
C TRP A 162 -3.48 -1.49 -10.91
N MET A 163 -4.39 -2.38 -10.50
CA MET A 163 -4.27 -3.83 -10.64
C MET A 163 -4.52 -4.30 -12.07
#